data_AF-A0A2N5H4V1-F1
#
_entry.id   AF-A0A2N5H4V1-F1
#
_cell.length_a   1.000
_cell.length_b   1.000
_cell.length_c   1.000
_cell.angle_alpha   90.00
_cell.angle_beta   90.00
_cell.angle_gamma   90.00
#
_symmetry.space_group_name_H-M   'P 1'
#
loop_
_entity.id
_entity.type
_entity.pdbx_description
1 polymer ?
#
loop_
_entity_poly.entity_id
_entity_poly.type
_entity_poly.pdbx_seq_one_letter_code
_entity_poly.pdbx_strand_id
1 'polypeptide(L)'
;MMNIRILHCGKSIENYNICINEKVIGFSKRVAHTGDLIYLVVRNEKVAYCGARAIVGEATDYKPWDNSELYVQAFNIENVEYCDPFDISILSTVGGKSWGIKYTQASKAIKDTRATMLLNDEFTKNISNAFHSFLNEVNIEESEEIDSPEIQDSDELDIMGTFLTVKFHSEQHKARGLETLVNRNFYNLFEEFKPENTILITDNRKFSTSTIPDEVTNKNINGISGIPDALLISFNKSRKIPLQINLVEYECYGEKRLKPMDKFNYLNGHIIPQLMRFASAFSVVTDTRIRESTVKSWADKIMNDFVYEDNDISTKVSRWIKTIHPNINEQKISYEFSKMLLDAFNSQLRIMLIIDELTSEQKETIKNVINSFKLGSQESIQFLGYVVRLEQRINIVDSNAEYALSIQK
;
A
#
# COMPACT_ATOMS: atom_id res chain seq x y z
N MET A 1 7.50 -15.19 20.07
CA MET A 1 7.89 -14.30 21.18
C MET A 1 7.44 -12.91 20.77
N MET A 2 6.61 -12.23 21.58
CA MET A 2 6.07 -10.91 21.22
C MET A 2 7.15 -9.84 21.42
N ASN A 3 7.59 -9.15 20.36
CA ASN A 3 8.53 -8.04 20.53
C ASN A 3 7.79 -6.79 20.98
N ILE A 4 8.44 -5.96 21.77
CA ILE A 4 7.92 -4.67 22.24
C ILE A 4 8.72 -3.55 21.57
N ARG A 5 8.02 -2.54 21.05
CA ARG A 5 8.58 -1.43 20.30
C ARG A 5 7.94 -0.11 20.69
N ILE A 6 8.65 0.98 20.42
CA ILE A 6 8.10 2.34 20.44
C ILE A 6 8.03 2.83 19.00
N LEU A 7 6.84 3.21 18.55
CA LEU A 7 6.64 3.90 17.28
C LEU A 7 6.47 5.39 17.56
N HIS A 8 7.49 6.18 17.21
CA HIS A 8 7.50 7.61 17.47
C HIS A 8 7.10 8.41 16.23
N CYS A 9 5.96 9.12 16.28
CA CYS A 9 5.41 9.95 15.21
C CYS A 9 6.10 11.33 15.06
N GLY A 10 7.30 11.51 15.63
CA GLY A 10 8.00 12.79 15.68
C GLY A 10 7.16 13.92 16.31
N LYS A 11 7.21 15.11 15.71
CA LYS A 11 6.39 16.29 16.06
C LYS A 11 4.99 16.25 15.40
N SER A 12 4.68 15.25 14.58
CA SER A 12 3.43 15.19 13.83
C SER A 12 2.32 14.57 14.67
N ILE A 13 1.60 15.42 15.40
CA ILE A 13 0.34 15.08 16.09
C ILE A 13 -0.68 14.54 15.10
N GLU A 14 -0.71 15.10 13.89
CA GLU A 14 -1.55 14.61 12.80
C GLU A 14 -1.28 13.13 12.45
N ASN A 15 -0.02 12.74 12.23
CA ASN A 15 0.31 11.34 11.94
C ASN A 15 -0.04 10.41 13.09
N TYR A 16 0.12 10.85 14.34
CA TYR A 16 -0.31 10.10 15.52
C TYR A 16 -1.84 9.87 15.51
N ASN A 17 -2.62 10.93 15.28
CA ASN A 17 -4.07 10.86 15.21
C ASN A 17 -4.54 9.98 14.04
N ILE A 18 -3.89 10.09 12.86
CA ILE A 18 -4.15 9.22 11.71
C ILE A 18 -3.93 7.76 12.08
N CYS A 19 -2.84 7.42 12.77
CA CYS A 19 -2.55 6.02 13.13
C CYS A 19 -3.67 5.39 13.98
N ILE A 20 -4.21 6.18 14.91
CA ILE A 20 -5.28 5.74 15.81
C ILE A 20 -6.63 5.67 15.09
N ASN A 21 -6.99 6.74 14.38
CA ASN A 21 -8.30 6.87 13.74
C ASN A 21 -8.46 5.90 12.57
N GLU A 22 -7.43 5.80 11.73
CA GLU A 22 -7.41 4.94 10.54
C GLU A 22 -6.91 3.51 10.85
N LYS A 23 -6.56 3.24 12.12
CA LYS A 23 -6.09 1.94 12.61
C LYS A 23 -4.96 1.34 11.76
N VAL A 24 -3.98 2.17 11.42
CA VAL A 24 -2.85 1.79 10.56
C VAL A 24 -1.56 2.43 11.04
N ILE A 25 -0.45 1.71 10.93
CA ILE A 25 0.88 2.20 11.32
C ILE A 25 1.86 1.98 10.18
N GLY A 26 2.79 2.92 10.03
CA GLY A 26 3.83 2.90 9.00
C GLY A 26 5.22 2.85 9.62
N PHE A 27 6.12 2.07 9.00
CA PHE A 27 7.53 1.99 9.37
C PHE A 27 8.41 2.39 8.18
N SER A 28 9.38 3.27 8.43
CA SER A 28 10.38 3.66 7.42
C SER A 28 11.44 2.58 7.16
N LYS A 29 11.51 1.55 8.01
CA LYS A 29 12.42 0.40 7.86
C LYS A 29 11.64 -0.91 7.96
N ARG A 30 12.18 -1.97 7.35
CA ARG A 30 11.64 -3.33 7.43
C ARG A 30 12.00 -3.99 8.76
N VAL A 31 11.32 -3.61 9.84
CA VAL A 31 11.69 -4.06 11.21
C VAL A 31 10.55 -4.71 11.97
N ALA A 32 9.30 -4.43 11.61
CA ALA A 32 8.12 -4.85 12.37
C ALA A 32 7.51 -6.14 11.81
N HIS A 33 6.89 -6.93 12.70
CA HIS A 33 6.22 -8.16 12.34
C HIS A 33 4.83 -8.22 12.99
N THR A 34 3.91 -8.95 12.37
CA THR A 34 2.60 -9.23 12.94
C THR A 34 2.73 -9.87 14.32
N GLY A 35 1.95 -9.38 15.28
CA GLY A 35 1.96 -9.80 16.68
C GLY A 35 2.87 -9.00 17.59
N ASP A 36 3.70 -8.07 17.08
CA ASP A 36 4.51 -7.17 17.91
C ASP A 36 3.59 -6.19 18.70
N LEU A 37 3.97 -5.84 19.93
CA LEU A 37 3.32 -4.79 20.73
C LEU A 37 4.02 -3.45 20.48
N ILE A 38 3.26 -2.44 20.10
CA ILE A 38 3.76 -1.09 19.83
C ILE A 38 3.19 -0.07 20.81
N TYR A 39 4.06 0.75 21.38
CA TYR A 39 3.68 1.96 22.10
C TYR A 39 3.74 3.14 21.13
N LEU A 40 2.61 3.83 20.97
CA LEU A 40 2.47 4.99 20.07
C LEU A 40 2.85 6.26 20.83
N VAL A 41 3.85 6.96 20.30
CA VAL A 41 4.47 8.11 20.96
C VAL A 41 4.50 9.32 20.04
N VAL A 42 4.14 10.48 20.58
CA VAL A 42 4.23 11.76 19.88
C VAL A 42 4.98 12.77 20.73
N ARG A 43 5.73 13.65 20.08
CA ARG A 43 6.38 14.78 20.78
C ARG A 43 5.42 15.95 20.80
N ASN A 44 5.04 16.39 22.01
CA ASN A 44 4.29 17.61 22.25
C ASN A 44 5.06 18.49 23.24
N GLU A 45 5.19 19.79 22.99
CA GLU A 45 5.92 20.72 23.86
C GLU A 45 7.33 20.24 24.26
N LYS A 46 8.09 19.67 23.30
CA LYS A 46 9.44 19.08 23.49
C LYS A 46 9.51 17.80 24.35
N VAL A 47 8.39 17.33 24.88
CA VAL A 47 8.29 16.08 25.65
C VAL A 47 7.68 14.98 24.79
N ALA A 48 8.17 13.75 24.93
CA ALA A 48 7.65 12.60 24.18
C ALA A 48 6.62 11.87 25.05
N TYR A 49 5.37 11.89 24.62
CA TYR A 49 4.26 11.28 25.35
C TYR A 49 3.79 10.00 24.68
N CYS A 50 3.56 8.96 25.47
CA CYS A 50 2.82 7.79 25.03
C CYS A 50 1.35 7.95 25.43
N GLY A 51 0.43 7.83 24.45
CA GLY A 51 -1.02 7.92 24.69
C GLY A 51 -1.79 6.66 24.31
N ALA A 52 -1.15 5.70 23.64
CA ALA A 52 -1.79 4.46 23.21
C ALA A 52 -0.77 3.34 23.00
N ARG A 53 -1.25 2.10 23.06
CA ARG A 53 -0.51 0.93 22.58
C ARG A 53 -1.43 0.03 21.76
N ALA A 54 -0.86 -0.74 20.84
CA ALA A 54 -1.61 -1.65 20.00
C ALA A 54 -0.76 -2.86 19.58
N ILE A 55 -1.42 -3.90 19.09
CA ILE A 55 -0.77 -5.05 18.46
C ILE A 55 -0.66 -4.80 16.96
N VAL A 56 0.52 -5.06 16.39
CA VAL A 56 0.73 -5.05 14.93
C VAL A 56 -0.09 -6.18 14.32
N GLY A 57 -1.08 -5.84 13.52
CA GLY A 57 -1.94 -6.77 12.81
C GLY A 57 -1.36 -7.18 11.46
N GLU A 58 -2.24 -7.36 10.49
CA GLU A 58 -1.86 -7.75 9.13
C GLU A 58 -1.18 -6.61 8.35
N ALA A 59 -0.22 -6.96 7.49
CA ALA A 59 0.37 -6.03 6.53
C ALA A 59 -0.73 -5.46 5.61
N THR A 60 -0.61 -4.19 5.25
CA THR A 60 -1.60 -3.48 4.44
C THR A 60 -0.92 -2.55 3.45
N ASP A 61 -1.55 -2.38 2.30
CA ASP A 61 -1.21 -1.40 1.27
C ASP A 61 -1.84 -0.03 1.56
N TYR A 62 -2.67 0.07 2.59
CA TYR A 62 -3.30 1.33 3.00
C TYR A 62 -2.30 2.23 3.69
N LYS A 63 -2.03 3.39 3.09
CA LYS A 63 -1.10 4.39 3.62
C LYS A 63 -1.76 5.77 3.55
N PRO A 64 -2.52 6.18 4.58
CA PRO A 64 -3.29 7.43 4.57
C PRO A 64 -2.43 8.70 4.71
N TRP A 65 -1.12 8.56 4.92
CA TRP A 65 -0.20 9.69 5.06
C TRP A 65 0.14 10.33 3.71
N ASP A 66 0.24 11.66 3.67
CA ASP A 66 0.65 12.42 2.48
C ASP A 66 2.03 11.98 1.96
N ASN A 67 2.95 11.71 2.89
CA ASN A 67 4.30 11.20 2.62
C ASN A 67 4.39 9.66 2.70
N SER A 68 3.33 8.96 2.27
CA SER A 68 3.21 7.49 2.27
C SER A 68 4.42 6.72 1.68
N GLU A 69 5.13 7.34 0.74
CA GLU A 69 6.38 6.84 0.11
C GLU A 69 7.48 6.54 1.14
N LEU A 70 7.55 7.29 2.25
CA LEU A 70 8.59 7.13 3.28
C LEU A 70 8.40 5.87 4.13
N TYR A 71 7.20 5.28 4.13
CA TYR A 71 6.86 4.12 4.94
C TYR A 71 6.95 2.85 4.11
N VAL A 72 8.08 2.15 4.20
CA VAL A 72 8.36 0.93 3.44
C VAL A 72 7.45 -0.24 3.86
N GLN A 73 7.05 -0.30 5.12
CA GLN A 73 6.05 -1.24 5.63
C GLN A 73 4.86 -0.50 6.26
N ALA A 74 3.65 -1.01 6.05
CA ALA A 74 2.46 -0.56 6.75
C ALA A 74 1.65 -1.76 7.23
N PHE A 75 1.04 -1.63 8.41
CA PHE A 75 0.26 -2.68 9.06
C PHE A 75 -1.03 -2.09 9.64
N ASN A 76 -2.12 -2.86 9.60
CA ASN A 76 -3.28 -2.59 10.43
C ASN A 76 -2.90 -2.76 11.91
N ILE A 77 -3.59 -2.08 12.83
CA ILE A 77 -3.42 -2.30 14.27
C ILE A 77 -4.65 -2.95 14.88
N GLU A 78 -4.42 -3.79 15.88
CA GLU A 78 -5.43 -4.54 16.63
C GLU A 78 -5.28 -4.29 18.13
N ASN A 79 -6.34 -4.55 18.91
CA ASN A 79 -6.34 -4.43 20.38
C ASN A 79 -5.75 -3.09 20.86
N VAL A 80 -6.24 -1.99 20.32
CA VAL A 80 -5.80 -0.66 20.71
C VAL A 80 -6.26 -0.38 22.15
N GLU A 81 -5.31 -0.08 23.02
CA GLU A 81 -5.54 0.37 24.39
C GLU A 81 -5.08 1.81 24.52
N TYR A 82 -5.81 2.61 25.29
CA TYR A 82 -5.50 4.01 25.54
C TYR A 82 -4.99 4.21 26.96
N CYS A 83 -4.19 5.26 27.14
CA CYS A 83 -3.80 5.74 28.45
C CYS A 83 -3.90 7.26 28.51
N ASP A 84 -4.07 7.79 29.72
CA ASP A 84 -3.77 9.18 30.00
C ASP A 84 -2.28 9.39 29.69
N PRO A 85 -1.91 10.35 28.82
CA PRO A 85 -0.56 10.37 28.28
C PRO A 85 0.51 10.56 29.35
N PHE A 86 1.57 9.75 29.28
CA PHE A 86 2.71 9.85 30.18
C PHE A 86 4.01 10.08 29.40
N ASP A 87 4.96 10.78 30.03
CA ASP A 87 6.27 11.07 29.46
C ASP A 87 7.12 9.79 29.41
N ILE A 88 7.58 9.41 28.23
CA ILE A 88 8.44 8.23 28.06
C ILE A 88 9.88 8.46 28.52
N SER A 89 10.25 9.67 28.95
CA SER A 89 11.55 9.99 29.54
C SER A 89 11.82 9.22 30.84
N ILE A 90 10.81 8.57 31.44
CA ILE A 90 10.98 7.56 32.49
C ILE A 90 12.01 6.49 32.13
N LEU A 91 12.17 6.19 30.83
CA LEU A 91 13.14 5.24 30.31
C LEU A 91 14.60 5.67 30.56
N SER A 92 14.86 6.94 30.87
CA SER A 92 16.19 7.43 31.26
C SER A 92 16.73 6.73 32.51
N THR A 93 15.84 6.26 33.40
CA THR A 93 16.21 5.52 34.62
C THR A 93 16.91 4.19 34.34
N VAL A 94 16.59 3.55 33.20
CA VAL A 94 17.16 2.25 32.79
C VAL A 94 18.11 2.38 31.60
N GLY A 95 17.88 3.35 30.71
CA GLY A 95 18.66 3.60 29.50
C GLY A 95 19.79 4.61 29.65
N GLY A 96 19.84 5.34 30.78
CA GLY A 96 20.82 6.41 31.00
C GLY A 96 20.65 7.59 30.04
N LYS A 97 21.71 8.35 29.82
CA LYS A 97 21.68 9.58 29.00
C LYS A 97 21.32 9.35 27.52
N SER A 98 21.53 8.14 27.01
CA SER A 98 21.26 7.77 25.60
C SER A 98 19.97 6.99 25.40
N TRP A 99 19.04 7.00 26.39
CA TRP A 99 17.80 6.24 26.35
C TRP A 99 16.96 6.48 25.07
N GLY A 100 16.89 7.73 24.59
CA GLY A 100 16.12 8.09 23.40
C GLY A 100 16.64 7.34 22.17
N ILE A 101 17.94 7.44 21.88
CA ILE A 101 18.57 6.72 20.76
C ILE A 101 18.40 5.20 20.94
N LYS A 102 18.55 4.70 22.17
CA LYS A 102 18.49 3.26 22.46
C LYS A 102 17.10 2.66 22.22
N TYR A 103 16.02 3.37 22.53
CA TYR A 103 14.67 2.80 22.57
C TYR A 103 13.69 3.37 21.54
N THR A 104 13.89 4.60 21.05
CA THR A 104 12.96 5.25 20.11
C THR A 104 13.49 5.28 18.67
N GLN A 105 14.75 4.94 18.43
CA GLN A 105 15.34 5.00 17.09
C GLN A 105 14.78 3.89 16.19
N ALA A 106 14.22 4.31 15.05
CA ALA A 106 13.74 3.43 13.98
C ALA A 106 12.79 2.30 14.41
N SER A 107 12.10 2.46 15.55
CA SER A 107 11.16 1.47 16.11
C SER A 107 11.74 0.04 16.22
N LYS A 108 13.03 -0.06 16.55
CA LYS A 108 13.70 -1.35 16.79
C LYS A 108 13.06 -2.07 18.00
N ALA A 109 13.14 -3.40 17.99
CA ALA A 109 12.67 -4.21 19.12
C ALA A 109 13.51 -3.91 20.37
N ILE A 110 12.83 -3.63 21.49
CA ILE A 110 13.49 -3.36 22.77
C ILE A 110 13.90 -4.70 23.39
N LYS A 111 15.20 -4.99 23.39
CA LYS A 111 15.77 -6.20 24.01
C LYS A 111 15.91 -6.10 25.54
N ASP A 112 15.86 -4.89 26.10
CA ASP A 112 16.04 -4.62 27.52
C ASP A 112 14.74 -4.86 28.30
N THR A 113 14.66 -5.98 29.01
CA THR A 113 13.45 -6.39 29.73
C THR A 113 13.00 -5.39 30.79
N ARG A 114 13.95 -4.68 31.43
CA ARG A 114 13.63 -3.65 32.44
C ARG A 114 12.91 -2.47 31.82
N ALA A 115 13.32 -2.06 30.62
CA ALA A 115 12.67 -0.98 29.88
C ALA A 115 11.25 -1.38 29.46
N THR A 116 11.07 -2.63 28.99
CA THR A 116 9.74 -3.12 28.61
C THR A 116 8.80 -3.25 29.80
N MET A 117 9.30 -3.68 30.97
CA MET A 117 8.52 -3.73 32.20
C MET A 117 8.12 -2.32 32.65
N LEU A 118 9.07 -1.39 32.67
CA LEU A 118 8.79 0.00 33.08
C LEU A 118 7.73 0.66 32.20
N LEU A 119 7.81 0.49 30.88
CA LEU A 119 6.78 0.99 29.94
C LEU A 119 5.42 0.38 30.22
N ASN A 120 5.36 -0.94 30.42
CA ASN A 120 4.11 -1.62 30.70
C ASN A 120 3.50 -1.19 32.04
N ASP A 121 4.33 -1.08 33.08
CA ASP A 121 3.88 -0.67 34.41
C ASP A 121 3.33 0.75 34.38
N GLU A 122 4.03 1.67 33.71
CA GLU A 122 3.58 3.05 33.60
C GLU A 122 2.33 3.19 32.73
N PHE A 123 2.25 2.46 31.62
CA PHE A 123 1.04 2.41 30.82
C PHE A 123 -0.15 1.87 31.63
N THR A 124 0.05 0.78 32.38
CA THR A 124 -1.01 0.12 33.15
C THR A 124 -1.57 1.03 34.25
N LYS A 125 -0.72 1.85 34.89
CA LYS A 125 -1.16 2.84 35.89
C LYS A 125 -2.03 3.94 35.28
N ASN A 126 -1.81 4.27 34.02
CA ASN A 126 -2.45 5.37 33.33
C ASN A 126 -3.54 4.90 32.35
N ILE A 127 -3.98 3.63 32.39
CA ILE A 127 -5.00 3.12 31.46
C ILE A 127 -6.25 4.01 31.50
N SER A 128 -6.73 4.36 30.32
CA SER A 128 -7.89 5.20 30.12
C SER A 128 -8.84 4.56 29.11
N ASN A 129 -10.14 4.82 29.28
CA ASN A 129 -11.16 4.31 28.36
C ASN A 129 -11.34 5.19 27.13
N ALA A 130 -10.69 6.36 27.09
CA ALA A 130 -10.85 7.33 26.03
C ALA A 130 -9.52 7.64 25.34
N PHE A 131 -9.58 7.84 24.03
CA PHE A 131 -8.45 8.34 23.26
C PHE A 131 -8.13 9.79 23.65
N HIS A 132 -6.87 10.05 24.01
CA HIS A 132 -6.37 11.41 24.18
C HIS A 132 -5.90 11.98 22.85
N SER A 133 -6.67 12.92 22.29
CA SER A 133 -6.24 13.71 21.14
C SER A 133 -5.38 14.87 21.62
N PHE A 134 -4.11 14.89 21.23
CA PHE A 134 -3.27 16.07 21.40
C PHE A 134 -3.82 17.19 20.48
N LEU A 135 -3.85 18.42 20.98
CA LEU A 135 -4.27 19.58 20.18
C LEU A 135 -3.10 20.06 19.32
N ASN A 136 -3.38 20.38 18.05
CA ASN A 136 -2.42 21.07 17.20
C ASN A 136 -2.29 22.51 17.69
N GLU A 137 -1.32 22.81 18.55
CA GLU A 137 -0.88 24.20 18.67
C GLU A 137 -0.07 24.54 17.42
N VAL A 138 -0.56 25.50 16.64
CA VAL A 138 0.11 26.08 15.48
C VAL A 138 1.32 26.87 15.98
N ASN A 139 2.39 26.18 16.36
CA ASN A 139 3.70 26.80 16.47
C ASN A 139 4.40 26.63 15.12
N ILE A 140 4.32 27.68 14.31
CA ILE A 140 5.24 27.94 13.21
C ILE A 140 6.59 28.28 13.86
N GLU A 141 7.29 27.26 14.34
CA GLU A 141 8.72 27.34 14.55
C GLU A 141 9.38 26.62 13.38
N GLU A 142 10.38 27.31 12.82
CA GLU A 142 11.15 26.93 11.64
C GLU A 142 11.42 25.42 11.58
N SER A 143 11.34 24.90 10.36
CA SER A 143 11.83 23.57 10.00
C SER A 143 13.33 23.48 10.33
N GLU A 144 13.66 23.19 11.59
CA GLU A 144 14.88 22.50 11.92
C GLU A 144 14.80 21.17 11.18
N GLU A 145 15.76 20.99 10.26
CA GLU A 145 16.03 19.76 9.56
C GLU A 145 15.83 18.59 10.52
N ILE A 146 15.11 17.56 10.04
CA ILE A 146 15.15 16.26 10.69
C ILE A 146 16.63 15.87 10.64
N ASP A 147 17.33 16.12 11.75
CA ASP A 147 18.68 15.66 12.00
C ASP A 147 18.61 14.16 11.73
N SER A 148 19.09 13.79 10.55
CA SER A 148 19.11 12.42 10.10
C SER A 148 20.19 11.80 10.96
N PRO A 149 19.87 11.03 12.02
CA PRO A 149 20.90 10.62 12.95
C PRO A 149 21.91 9.78 12.18
N GLU A 150 23.17 10.22 12.23
CA GLU A 150 24.31 9.50 11.66
C GLU A 150 24.22 8.03 12.07
N ILE A 151 24.21 7.19 11.04
CA ILE A 151 23.93 5.77 11.12
C ILE A 151 25.19 5.08 11.64
N GLN A 152 25.19 4.65 12.89
CA GLN A 152 26.03 3.54 13.32
C GLN A 152 25.23 2.25 13.14
N ASP A 153 25.25 1.69 11.94
CA ASP A 153 24.86 0.29 11.72
C ASP A 153 26.00 -0.57 12.29
N SER A 154 25.82 -1.05 13.53
CA SER A 154 26.78 -1.88 14.24
C SER A 154 26.43 -3.37 14.14
N ASP A 155 26.08 -3.86 12.95
CA ASP A 155 25.96 -5.29 12.67
C ASP A 155 26.75 -5.55 11.37
N GLU A 156 27.74 -6.45 11.42
CA GLU A 156 28.45 -6.90 10.22
C GLU A 156 27.44 -7.42 9.21
N LEU A 157 27.40 -6.82 8.01
CA LEU A 157 26.50 -7.23 6.94
C LEU A 157 26.95 -8.58 6.38
N ASP A 158 26.10 -9.61 6.53
CA ASP A 158 26.32 -10.89 5.88
C ASP A 158 25.92 -10.81 4.40
N ILE A 159 26.93 -10.83 3.52
CA ILE A 159 26.73 -10.71 2.07
C ILE A 159 26.37 -12.10 1.51
N MET A 160 25.08 -12.33 1.26
CA MET A 160 24.59 -13.61 0.71
C MET A 160 25.05 -13.90 -0.73
N GLY A 161 25.41 -12.86 -1.49
CA GLY A 161 25.88 -12.98 -2.87
C GLY A 161 25.83 -11.66 -3.62
N THR A 162 26.40 -11.64 -4.83
CA THR A 162 26.31 -10.50 -5.74
C THR A 162 25.31 -10.80 -6.85
N PHE A 163 24.53 -9.78 -7.21
CA PHE A 163 23.49 -9.88 -8.22
C PHE A 163 23.76 -8.87 -9.34
N LEU A 164 23.48 -9.29 -10.57
CA LEU A 164 23.47 -8.41 -11.74
C LEU A 164 22.03 -8.17 -12.17
N THR A 165 21.62 -6.90 -12.32
CA THR A 165 20.33 -6.59 -12.92
C THR A 165 20.35 -6.93 -14.41
N VAL A 166 19.43 -7.79 -14.83
CA VAL A 166 19.20 -8.19 -16.21
C VAL A 166 17.92 -7.51 -16.70
N LYS A 167 17.88 -7.13 -17.98
CA LYS A 167 16.67 -6.54 -18.58
C LYS A 167 15.65 -7.63 -18.90
N PHE A 168 14.37 -7.30 -18.71
CA PHE A 168 13.29 -8.10 -19.25
C PHE A 168 13.29 -8.02 -20.78
N HIS A 169 12.78 -9.05 -21.45
CA HIS A 169 12.72 -9.05 -22.91
C HIS A 169 11.59 -8.13 -23.43
N SER A 170 10.41 -8.24 -22.83
CA SER A 170 9.23 -7.40 -23.03
C SER A 170 8.25 -7.62 -21.89
N GLU A 171 7.04 -7.07 -21.97
CA GLU A 171 5.95 -7.26 -21.00
C GLU A 171 5.48 -8.74 -21.04
N GLN A 172 5.05 -9.20 -22.22
CA GLN A 172 4.35 -10.49 -22.42
C GLN A 172 5.23 -11.69 -22.80
N HIS A 173 6.57 -11.56 -22.75
CA HIS A 173 7.43 -12.66 -23.17
C HIS A 173 7.31 -13.88 -22.23
N LYS A 174 7.10 -15.09 -22.77
CA LYS A 174 6.71 -16.30 -22.00
C LYS A 174 7.62 -16.70 -20.83
N ALA A 175 8.91 -16.40 -20.92
CA ALA A 175 9.91 -16.79 -19.90
C ALA A 175 10.55 -15.59 -19.18
N ARG A 176 10.96 -14.58 -19.94
CA ARG A 176 11.58 -13.32 -19.46
C ARG A 176 10.68 -12.09 -19.60
N GLY A 177 9.37 -12.29 -19.56
CA GLY A 177 8.39 -11.19 -19.64
C GLY A 177 8.10 -10.62 -18.26
N LEU A 178 8.04 -9.30 -18.13
CA LEU A 178 7.74 -8.65 -16.85
C LEU A 178 6.37 -9.08 -16.31
N GLU A 179 5.31 -8.94 -17.10
CA GLU A 179 3.94 -9.34 -16.74
C GLU A 179 3.90 -10.83 -16.37
N THR A 180 4.54 -11.68 -17.19
CA THR A 180 4.51 -13.13 -16.99
C THR A 180 5.18 -13.55 -15.68
N LEU A 181 6.34 -12.96 -15.38
CA LEU A 181 7.11 -13.28 -14.18
C LEU A 181 6.48 -12.68 -12.92
N VAL A 182 5.95 -11.46 -13.01
CA VAL A 182 5.27 -10.81 -11.87
C VAL A 182 3.97 -11.54 -11.54
N ASN A 183 3.10 -11.85 -12.53
CA ASN A 183 1.85 -12.56 -12.26
C ASN A 183 2.08 -13.92 -11.58
N ARG A 184 3.11 -14.66 -12.00
CA ARG A 184 3.46 -15.97 -11.38
C ARG A 184 3.95 -15.85 -9.94
N ASN A 185 4.53 -14.72 -9.56
CA ASN A 185 5.17 -14.52 -8.26
C ASN A 185 4.50 -13.40 -7.45
N PHE A 186 3.30 -12.96 -7.84
CA PHE A 186 2.70 -11.71 -7.35
C PHE A 186 2.67 -11.66 -5.82
N TYR A 187 2.08 -12.67 -5.19
CA TYR A 187 1.95 -12.74 -3.72
C TYR A 187 3.28 -12.92 -2.96
N ASN A 188 4.34 -13.37 -3.64
CA ASN A 188 5.68 -13.42 -3.05
C ASN A 188 6.41 -12.08 -3.18
N LEU A 189 6.07 -11.28 -4.20
CA LEU A 189 6.69 -9.98 -4.45
C LEU A 189 6.05 -8.86 -3.64
N PHE A 190 4.73 -8.88 -3.51
CA PHE A 190 3.97 -7.84 -2.84
C PHE A 190 3.41 -8.34 -1.51
N GLU A 191 4.23 -8.31 -0.45
CA GLU A 191 3.91 -8.76 0.90
C GLU A 191 2.62 -8.16 1.49
N GLU A 192 2.23 -6.96 1.04
CA GLU A 192 1.00 -6.26 1.42
C GLU A 192 -0.26 -6.91 0.84
N PHE A 193 -0.14 -7.66 -0.25
CA PHE A 193 -1.26 -8.34 -0.90
C PHE A 193 -1.23 -9.81 -0.55
N LYS A 194 -2.11 -10.21 0.36
CA LYS A 194 -2.26 -11.61 0.75
C LYS A 194 -3.29 -12.34 -0.12
N PRO A 195 -3.07 -13.60 -0.53
CA PRO A 195 -4.04 -14.36 -1.33
C PRO A 195 -5.42 -14.46 -0.64
N GLU A 196 -5.46 -14.50 0.68
CA GLU A 196 -6.69 -14.64 1.46
C GLU A 196 -7.55 -13.38 1.44
N ASN A 197 -6.92 -12.21 1.25
CA ASN A 197 -7.54 -10.89 1.29
C ASN A 197 -7.54 -10.20 -0.08
N THR A 198 -7.19 -10.93 -1.15
CA THR A 198 -7.19 -10.38 -2.51
C THR A 198 -7.71 -11.36 -3.56
N ILE A 199 -8.17 -10.80 -4.67
CA ILE A 199 -8.50 -11.52 -5.91
C ILE A 199 -7.72 -10.83 -7.04
N LEU A 200 -6.74 -11.52 -7.60
CA LEU A 200 -6.01 -11.07 -8.79
C LEU A 200 -6.61 -11.73 -10.03
N ILE A 201 -7.11 -10.92 -10.96
CA ILE A 201 -7.67 -11.34 -12.25
C ILE A 201 -6.72 -10.87 -13.35
N THR A 202 -6.00 -11.80 -13.97
CA THR A 202 -5.02 -11.50 -15.03
C THR A 202 -5.60 -11.60 -16.45
N ASP A 203 -6.89 -11.91 -16.59
CA ASP A 203 -7.55 -11.99 -17.90
C ASP A 203 -8.08 -10.61 -18.33
N ASN A 204 -7.19 -9.84 -18.97
CA ASN A 204 -7.43 -8.45 -19.36
C ASN A 204 -8.57 -8.27 -20.35
N ARG A 205 -8.75 -9.18 -21.32
CA ARG A 205 -9.64 -8.98 -22.47
C ARG A 205 -11.11 -8.77 -22.09
N LYS A 206 -11.50 -9.15 -20.88
CA LYS A 206 -12.87 -9.02 -20.39
C LYS A 206 -13.19 -7.60 -19.91
N PHE A 207 -12.22 -6.77 -19.57
CA PHE A 207 -12.43 -5.47 -18.93
C PHE A 207 -12.10 -4.30 -19.86
N SER A 208 -12.90 -4.10 -20.90
CA SER A 208 -12.80 -2.91 -21.75
C SER A 208 -13.62 -1.75 -21.17
N THR A 209 -13.07 -0.54 -21.17
CA THR A 209 -13.85 0.67 -20.88
C THR A 209 -14.78 1.01 -22.06
N SER A 210 -15.95 1.57 -21.76
CA SER A 210 -16.92 1.97 -22.78
C SER A 210 -16.43 3.21 -23.55
N THR A 211 -16.65 3.25 -24.86
CA THR A 211 -16.27 4.39 -25.71
C THR A 211 -17.36 5.46 -25.75
N ILE A 212 -16.97 6.73 -25.88
CA ILE A 212 -17.90 7.83 -26.18
C ILE A 212 -18.31 7.72 -27.66
N PRO A 213 -19.61 7.61 -27.98
CA PRO A 213 -20.07 7.73 -29.35
C PRO A 213 -19.96 9.19 -29.79
N ASP A 214 -19.40 9.45 -30.96
CA ASP A 214 -19.38 10.75 -31.61
C ASP A 214 -20.81 11.19 -31.94
N GLU A 215 -21.24 12.32 -31.41
CA GLU A 215 -22.61 12.86 -31.60
C GLU A 215 -22.94 13.16 -33.07
N VAL A 216 -21.92 13.40 -33.92
CA VAL A 216 -22.11 13.77 -35.33
C VAL A 216 -22.11 12.54 -36.23
N THR A 217 -21.29 11.53 -35.93
CA THR A 217 -21.12 10.35 -36.81
C THR A 217 -21.78 9.08 -36.27
N ASN A 218 -22.27 9.11 -35.03
CA ASN A 218 -22.78 7.95 -34.27
C ASN A 218 -21.81 6.76 -34.26
N LYS A 219 -20.51 7.03 -34.49
CA LYS A 219 -19.42 6.06 -34.42
C LYS A 219 -18.64 6.27 -33.14
N ASN A 220 -18.14 5.20 -32.57
CA ASN A 220 -17.29 5.28 -31.38
C ASN A 220 -16.02 6.08 -31.69
N ILE A 221 -15.67 7.03 -30.83
CA ILE A 221 -14.40 7.75 -30.93
C ILE A 221 -13.28 6.74 -30.62
N ASN A 222 -12.53 6.36 -31.66
CA ASN A 222 -11.38 5.47 -31.54
C ASN A 222 -10.32 6.13 -30.65
N GLY A 223 -9.86 5.41 -29.62
CA GLY A 223 -8.76 5.84 -28.74
C GLY A 223 -9.12 6.07 -27.27
N ILE A 224 -10.42 6.07 -26.92
CA ILE A 224 -10.91 6.27 -25.55
C ILE A 224 -11.04 4.95 -24.77
N SER A 225 -11.22 3.82 -25.46
CA SER A 225 -11.24 2.51 -24.80
C SER A 225 -9.83 2.08 -24.38
N GLY A 226 -9.70 1.70 -23.12
CA GLY A 226 -8.54 1.05 -22.55
C GLY A 226 -8.93 -0.32 -22.00
N ILE A 227 -7.96 -1.22 -21.95
CA ILE A 227 -8.06 -2.51 -21.28
C ILE A 227 -6.89 -2.59 -20.30
N PRO A 228 -7.11 -2.65 -18.97
CA PRO A 228 -6.02 -2.82 -18.02
C PRO A 228 -5.47 -4.25 -18.13
N ASP A 229 -4.19 -4.44 -17.89
CA ASP A 229 -3.56 -5.77 -17.98
C ASP A 229 -4.03 -6.74 -16.88
N ALA A 230 -4.38 -6.22 -15.70
CA ALA A 230 -5.01 -7.03 -14.66
C ALA A 230 -5.90 -6.18 -13.75
N LEU A 231 -6.78 -6.87 -13.02
CA LEU A 231 -7.62 -6.30 -11.99
C LEU A 231 -7.30 -6.96 -10.65
N LEU A 232 -6.90 -6.18 -9.66
CA LEU A 232 -6.66 -6.65 -8.30
C LEU A 232 -7.70 -6.05 -7.36
N ILE A 233 -8.54 -6.91 -6.79
CA ILE A 233 -9.51 -6.55 -5.75
C ILE A 233 -8.88 -6.88 -4.41
N SER A 234 -8.77 -5.90 -3.53
CA SER A 234 -8.22 -6.07 -2.18
C SER A 234 -9.26 -5.79 -1.12
N PHE A 235 -9.25 -6.59 -0.06
CA PHE A 235 -10.18 -6.52 1.05
C PHE A 235 -9.47 -6.13 2.35
N ASN A 236 -9.96 -5.08 3.00
CA ASN A 236 -9.53 -4.69 4.33
C ASN A 236 -10.73 -4.24 5.16
N LYS A 237 -11.12 -5.07 6.13
CA LYS A 237 -12.26 -4.83 7.04
C LYS A 237 -12.13 -3.55 7.87
N SER A 238 -10.91 -3.04 8.08
CA SER A 238 -10.66 -1.85 8.90
C SER A 238 -10.96 -0.55 8.17
N ARG A 239 -11.04 -0.57 6.83
CA ARG A 239 -11.37 0.61 6.02
C ARG A 239 -12.87 0.88 6.06
N LYS A 240 -13.25 2.16 5.96
CA LYS A 240 -14.65 2.59 5.79
C LYS A 240 -15.32 1.92 4.59
N ILE A 241 -14.57 1.81 3.49
CA ILE A 241 -14.98 1.08 2.28
C ILE A 241 -14.02 -0.11 2.16
N PRO A 242 -14.48 -1.33 2.50
CA PRO A 242 -13.57 -2.46 2.70
C PRO A 242 -12.92 -2.99 1.43
N LEU A 243 -13.47 -2.68 0.25
CA LEU A 243 -12.91 -3.10 -1.03
C LEU A 243 -12.17 -1.94 -1.69
N GLN A 244 -11.00 -2.26 -2.24
CA GLN A 244 -10.22 -1.39 -3.10
C GLN A 244 -10.01 -2.09 -4.44
N ILE A 245 -10.38 -1.39 -5.51
CA ILE A 245 -10.17 -1.82 -6.89
C ILE A 245 -8.84 -1.25 -7.37
N ASN A 246 -7.92 -2.12 -7.78
CA ASN A 246 -6.64 -1.74 -8.34
C ASN A 246 -6.60 -2.16 -9.82
N LEU A 247 -6.50 -1.18 -10.72
CA LEU A 247 -6.25 -1.39 -12.14
C LEU A 247 -4.74 -1.56 -12.32
N VAL A 248 -4.30 -2.77 -12.64
CA VAL A 248 -2.88 -3.09 -12.76
C VAL A 248 -2.44 -2.96 -14.20
N GLU A 249 -1.35 -2.24 -14.40
CA GLU A 249 -0.70 -2.06 -15.70
C GLU A 249 0.75 -2.52 -15.64
N TYR A 250 1.15 -3.35 -16.61
CA TYR A 250 2.51 -3.85 -16.73
C TYR A 250 3.23 -3.15 -17.88
N GLU A 251 4.27 -2.39 -17.55
CA GLU A 251 5.06 -1.68 -18.56
C GLU A 251 6.52 -2.11 -18.50
N CYS A 252 7.18 -2.13 -19.66
CA CYS A 252 8.56 -2.55 -19.71
C CYS A 252 9.35 -1.76 -20.76
N TYR A 253 10.42 -1.09 -20.34
CA TYR A 253 11.39 -0.59 -21.32
C TYR A 253 12.13 -1.76 -21.99
N GLY A 254 12.53 -2.74 -21.19
CA GLY A 254 13.07 -4.03 -21.63
C GLY A 254 14.36 -3.90 -22.44
N GLU A 255 14.64 -4.90 -23.27
CA GLU A 255 15.82 -4.93 -24.14
C GLU A 255 15.73 -3.93 -25.31
N LYS A 256 14.53 -3.43 -25.60
CA LYS A 256 14.28 -2.59 -26.79
C LYS A 256 14.50 -1.10 -26.55
N ARG A 257 14.26 -0.59 -25.34
CA ARG A 257 14.28 0.85 -25.03
C ARG A 257 15.42 1.18 -24.07
N LEU A 258 16.63 1.26 -24.61
CA LEU A 258 17.84 1.45 -23.81
C LEU A 258 18.22 2.91 -23.59
N LYS A 259 17.97 3.78 -24.58
CA LYS A 259 18.39 5.18 -24.52
C LYS A 259 17.45 6.00 -23.63
N PRO A 260 17.95 6.97 -22.86
CA PRO A 260 17.11 7.85 -22.04
C PRO A 260 16.00 8.54 -22.83
N MET A 261 16.29 8.98 -24.06
CA MET A 261 15.29 9.64 -24.92
C MET A 261 14.15 8.69 -25.32
N ASP A 262 14.45 7.42 -25.63
CA ASP A 262 13.43 6.44 -26.00
C ASP A 262 12.52 6.14 -24.81
N LYS A 263 13.11 6.02 -23.61
CA LYS A 263 12.38 5.85 -22.36
C LYS A 263 11.49 7.05 -22.06
N PHE A 264 12.03 8.27 -22.19
CA PHE A 264 11.27 9.51 -21.99
C PHE A 264 10.09 9.63 -22.96
N ASN A 265 10.32 9.35 -24.24
CA ASN A 265 9.26 9.38 -25.25
C ASN A 265 8.20 8.31 -25.00
N TYR A 266 8.60 7.11 -24.56
CA TYR A 266 7.68 6.04 -24.23
C TYR A 266 6.85 6.37 -22.98
N LEU A 267 7.47 6.89 -21.93
CA LEU A 267 6.78 7.31 -20.71
C LEU A 267 5.71 8.36 -21.00
N ASN A 268 6.09 9.44 -21.69
CA ASN A 268 5.19 10.57 -21.94
C ASN A 268 4.22 10.34 -23.10
N GLY A 269 4.60 9.53 -24.09
CA GLY A 269 3.80 9.26 -25.29
C GLY A 269 2.92 8.01 -25.20
N HIS A 270 3.20 7.11 -24.26
CA HIS A 270 2.48 5.84 -24.12
C HIS A 270 1.95 5.64 -22.70
N ILE A 271 2.86 5.48 -21.72
CA ILE A 271 2.50 5.07 -20.35
C ILE A 271 1.56 6.09 -19.70
N ILE A 272 1.96 7.36 -19.61
CA ILE A 272 1.14 8.41 -18.98
C ILE A 272 -0.23 8.55 -19.67
N PRO A 273 -0.30 8.70 -21.01
CA PRO A 273 -1.58 8.72 -21.71
C PRO A 273 -2.47 7.48 -21.46
N GLN A 274 -1.89 6.28 -21.36
CA GLN A 274 -2.63 5.06 -21.04
C GLN A 274 -3.25 5.10 -19.65
N LEU A 275 -2.46 5.43 -18.63
CA LEU A 275 -2.96 5.56 -17.26
C LEU A 275 -4.01 6.67 -17.14
N MET A 276 -3.84 7.79 -17.84
CA MET A 276 -4.84 8.87 -17.90
C MET A 276 -6.15 8.40 -18.54
N ARG A 277 -6.11 7.57 -19.58
CA ARG A 277 -7.34 7.01 -20.19
C ARG A 277 -8.11 6.14 -19.20
N PHE A 278 -7.41 5.31 -18.43
CA PHE A 278 -8.05 4.54 -17.35
C PHE A 278 -8.66 5.45 -16.30
N ALA A 279 -7.90 6.43 -15.80
CA ALA A 279 -8.40 7.37 -14.79
C ALA A 279 -9.63 8.14 -15.29
N SER A 280 -9.59 8.61 -16.54
CA SER A 280 -10.69 9.31 -17.18
C SER A 280 -11.95 8.46 -17.25
N ALA A 281 -11.85 7.19 -17.65
CA ALA A 281 -13.03 6.32 -17.83
C ALA A 281 -13.86 6.13 -16.54
N PHE A 282 -13.25 6.30 -15.36
CA PHE A 282 -13.92 6.20 -14.06
C PHE A 282 -14.13 7.56 -13.36
N SER A 283 -13.61 8.64 -13.94
CA SER A 283 -13.72 9.99 -13.39
C SER A 283 -15.12 10.59 -13.61
N VAL A 284 -15.54 11.49 -12.72
CA VAL A 284 -16.77 12.30 -12.82
C VAL A 284 -16.76 13.24 -14.02
N VAL A 285 -15.57 13.56 -14.54
CA VAL A 285 -15.41 14.36 -15.76
C VAL A 285 -15.97 13.64 -16.99
N THR A 286 -16.04 12.31 -16.97
CA THR A 286 -16.66 11.51 -18.04
C THR A 286 -18.18 11.48 -17.92
N ASP A 287 -18.87 11.34 -19.04
CA ASP A 287 -20.34 11.18 -19.08
C ASP A 287 -20.79 10.15 -18.05
N THR A 288 -21.68 10.57 -17.15
CA THR A 288 -22.12 9.79 -16.00
C THR A 288 -22.74 8.46 -16.42
N ARG A 289 -23.47 8.41 -17.55
CA ARG A 289 -24.08 7.18 -18.06
C ARG A 289 -23.04 6.20 -18.57
N ILE A 290 -22.01 6.69 -19.25
CA ILE A 290 -20.91 5.84 -19.77
C ILE A 290 -20.11 5.25 -18.60
N ARG A 291 -19.83 6.06 -17.59
CA ARG A 291 -19.16 5.65 -16.36
C ARG A 291 -19.97 4.59 -15.62
N GLU A 292 -21.24 4.84 -15.34
CA GLU A 292 -22.12 3.90 -14.63
C GLU A 292 -22.30 2.58 -15.40
N SER A 293 -22.43 2.65 -16.73
CA SER A 293 -22.49 1.47 -17.59
C SER A 293 -21.21 0.63 -17.50
N THR A 294 -20.04 1.28 -17.55
CA THR A 294 -18.74 0.61 -17.44
C THR A 294 -18.58 -0.05 -16.07
N VAL A 295 -18.85 0.69 -14.98
CA VAL A 295 -18.76 0.18 -13.61
C VAL A 295 -19.69 -1.01 -13.40
N LYS A 296 -20.96 -0.90 -13.84
CA LYS A 296 -21.92 -1.99 -13.73
C LYS A 296 -21.50 -3.20 -14.54
N SER A 297 -21.07 -3.00 -15.79
CA SER A 297 -20.59 -4.10 -16.64
C SER A 297 -19.40 -4.83 -16.03
N TRP A 298 -18.46 -4.10 -15.43
CA TRP A 298 -17.28 -4.70 -14.79
C TRP A 298 -17.65 -5.42 -13.49
N ALA A 299 -18.51 -4.84 -12.66
CA ALA A 299 -19.02 -5.49 -11.46
C ALA A 299 -19.77 -6.80 -11.82
N ASP A 300 -20.62 -6.77 -12.84
CA ASP A 300 -21.34 -7.95 -13.33
C ASP A 300 -20.38 -9.03 -13.84
N LYS A 301 -19.32 -8.66 -14.57
CA LYS A 301 -18.28 -9.61 -15.03
C LYS A 301 -17.50 -10.21 -13.87
N ILE A 302 -17.12 -9.42 -12.87
CA ILE A 302 -16.44 -9.94 -11.66
C ILE A 302 -17.33 -10.98 -10.98
N MET A 303 -18.62 -10.67 -10.82
CA MET A 303 -19.58 -11.60 -10.20
C MET A 303 -19.75 -12.87 -11.02
N ASN A 304 -20.10 -12.73 -12.30
CA ASN A 304 -20.51 -13.85 -13.14
C ASN A 304 -19.35 -14.72 -13.59
N ASP A 305 -18.24 -14.12 -14.02
CA ASP A 305 -17.15 -14.87 -14.66
C ASP A 305 -16.09 -15.36 -13.66
N PHE A 306 -16.07 -14.82 -12.44
CA PHE A 306 -15.03 -15.13 -11.46
C PHE A 306 -15.61 -15.57 -10.11
N VAL A 307 -16.56 -14.82 -9.52
CA VAL A 307 -17.08 -15.19 -8.19
C VAL A 307 -18.00 -16.42 -8.25
N TYR A 308 -18.89 -16.51 -9.24
CA TYR A 308 -19.83 -17.63 -9.34
C TYR A 308 -19.24 -18.90 -9.96
N GLU A 309 -18.26 -18.75 -10.85
CA GLU A 309 -17.62 -19.88 -11.54
C GLU A 309 -16.51 -20.54 -10.72
N ASP A 310 -15.81 -19.79 -9.85
CA ASP A 310 -14.72 -20.29 -9.02
C ASP A 310 -15.15 -20.47 -7.55
N ASN A 311 -15.23 -21.72 -7.11
CA ASN A 311 -15.63 -22.08 -5.74
C ASN A 311 -14.68 -21.54 -4.67
N ASP A 312 -13.38 -21.42 -4.96
CA ASP A 312 -12.40 -20.90 -4.01
C ASP A 312 -12.57 -19.39 -3.83
N ILE A 313 -12.80 -18.67 -4.94
CA ILE A 313 -13.13 -17.24 -4.91
C ILE A 313 -14.47 -17.01 -4.20
N SER A 314 -15.50 -17.80 -4.50
CA SER A 314 -16.81 -17.72 -3.84
C SER A 314 -16.70 -17.91 -2.32
N THR A 315 -15.95 -18.92 -1.89
CA THR A 315 -15.69 -19.18 -0.46
C THR A 315 -14.92 -18.04 0.19
N LYS A 316 -13.95 -17.46 -0.52
CA LYS A 316 -13.16 -16.30 -0.07
C LYS A 316 -14.05 -15.07 0.14
N VAL A 317 -14.89 -14.74 -0.83
CA VAL A 317 -15.86 -13.64 -0.75
C VAL A 317 -16.84 -13.85 0.40
N SER A 318 -17.37 -15.07 0.55
CA SER A 318 -18.26 -15.42 1.66
C SER A 318 -17.60 -15.18 3.02
N ARG A 319 -16.33 -15.54 3.17
CA ARG A 319 -15.55 -15.25 4.38
C ARG A 319 -15.45 -13.75 4.62
N TRP A 320 -15.07 -12.96 3.60
CA TRP A 320 -14.95 -11.50 3.72
C TRP A 320 -16.25 -10.85 4.20
N ILE A 321 -17.38 -11.16 3.56
CA ILE A 321 -18.67 -10.59 3.93
C ILE A 321 -19.07 -11.02 5.35
N LYS A 322 -18.86 -12.29 5.73
CA LYS A 322 -19.12 -12.78 7.10
C LYS A 322 -18.22 -12.10 8.15
N THR A 323 -17.02 -11.61 7.80
CA THR A 323 -16.20 -10.84 8.75
C THR A 323 -16.79 -9.47 9.09
N ILE A 324 -17.52 -8.85 8.15
CA ILE A 324 -18.18 -7.54 8.36
C ILE A 324 -19.58 -7.73 8.92
N HIS A 325 -20.31 -8.73 8.42
CA HIS A 325 -21.69 -9.05 8.80
C HIS A 325 -21.80 -10.52 9.23
N PRO A 326 -21.45 -10.87 10.49
CA PRO A 326 -21.39 -12.26 10.95
C PRO A 326 -22.70 -13.04 10.82
N ASN A 327 -23.84 -12.35 10.91
CA ASN A 327 -25.18 -12.95 10.90
C ASN A 327 -25.89 -12.84 9.54
N ILE A 328 -25.16 -12.56 8.45
CA ILE A 328 -25.75 -12.45 7.12
C ILE A 328 -26.26 -13.81 6.62
N ASN A 329 -27.43 -13.81 5.98
CA ASN A 329 -27.93 -14.98 5.27
C ASN A 329 -27.04 -15.28 4.05
N GLU A 330 -26.67 -16.54 3.82
CA GLU A 330 -25.81 -16.95 2.71
C GLU A 330 -26.33 -16.51 1.35
N GLN A 331 -27.66 -16.50 1.15
CA GLN A 331 -28.29 -16.04 -0.09
C GLN A 331 -28.08 -14.55 -0.36
N LYS A 332 -27.76 -13.75 0.66
CA LYS A 332 -27.52 -12.31 0.54
C LYS A 332 -26.04 -11.93 0.37
N ILE A 333 -25.13 -12.87 0.55
CA ILE A 333 -23.67 -12.61 0.49
C ILE A 333 -23.28 -12.02 -0.86
N SER A 334 -23.72 -12.65 -1.95
CA SER A 334 -23.36 -12.20 -3.30
C SER A 334 -23.96 -10.83 -3.64
N TYR A 335 -25.15 -10.54 -3.12
CA TYR A 335 -25.78 -9.22 -3.26
C TYR A 335 -24.98 -8.14 -2.51
N GLU A 336 -24.58 -8.38 -1.26
CA GLU A 336 -23.78 -7.41 -0.51
C GLU A 336 -22.39 -7.23 -1.12
N PHE A 337 -21.75 -8.30 -1.59
CA PHE A 337 -20.47 -8.17 -2.27
C PHE A 337 -20.59 -7.36 -3.58
N SER A 338 -21.63 -7.60 -4.38
CA SER A 338 -21.90 -6.81 -5.59
C SER A 338 -22.11 -5.32 -5.27
N LYS A 339 -22.86 -5.01 -4.20
CA LYS A 339 -23.02 -3.64 -3.73
C LYS A 339 -21.68 -3.01 -3.30
N MET A 340 -20.87 -3.75 -2.53
CA MET A 340 -19.55 -3.29 -2.11
C MET A 340 -18.60 -3.06 -3.30
N LEU A 341 -18.68 -3.86 -4.36
CA LEU A 341 -17.92 -3.63 -5.60
C LEU A 341 -18.32 -2.30 -6.24
N LEU A 342 -19.63 -2.02 -6.37
CA LEU A 342 -20.12 -0.76 -6.92
C LEU A 342 -19.68 0.43 -6.07
N ASP A 343 -19.76 0.32 -4.74
CA ASP A 343 -19.29 1.36 -3.83
C ASP A 343 -17.79 1.60 -4.01
N ALA A 344 -16.98 0.54 -4.11
CA ALA A 344 -15.54 0.62 -4.33
C ALA A 344 -15.18 1.26 -5.69
N PHE A 345 -15.86 0.93 -6.78
CA PHE A 345 -15.63 1.63 -8.06
C PHE A 345 -15.95 3.13 -7.98
N ASN A 346 -16.87 3.54 -7.11
CA ASN A 346 -17.26 4.94 -6.94
C ASN A 346 -16.36 5.73 -5.97
N SER A 347 -15.45 5.07 -5.25
CA SER A 347 -14.71 5.70 -4.14
C SER A 347 -13.29 5.20 -3.93
N GLN A 348 -13.03 3.92 -4.13
CA GLN A 348 -11.75 3.28 -3.85
C GLN A 348 -11.19 2.65 -5.14
N LEU A 349 -10.89 3.50 -6.12
CA LEU A 349 -10.17 3.10 -7.34
C LEU A 349 -8.71 3.56 -7.27
N ARG A 350 -7.81 2.66 -7.62
CA ARG A 350 -6.37 2.91 -7.69
C ARG A 350 -5.81 2.38 -9.00
N ILE A 351 -4.88 3.11 -9.59
CA ILE A 351 -4.07 2.65 -10.72
C ILE A 351 -2.72 2.19 -10.18
N MET A 352 -2.36 0.95 -10.45
CA MET A 352 -1.13 0.31 -10.02
C MET A 352 -0.23 0.06 -11.24
N LEU A 353 0.83 0.85 -11.39
CA LEU A 353 1.83 0.67 -12.43
C LEU A 353 2.96 -0.23 -11.92
N ILE A 354 3.24 -1.32 -12.62
CA ILE A 354 4.38 -2.20 -12.35
C ILE A 354 5.32 -2.11 -13.55
N ILE A 355 6.53 -1.59 -13.32
CA ILE A 355 7.48 -1.26 -14.39
C ILE A 355 8.92 -1.67 -14.03
N ASP A 356 9.79 -1.83 -15.02
CA ASP A 356 11.19 -2.20 -14.79
C ASP A 356 12.09 -1.05 -14.32
N GLU A 357 11.69 0.19 -14.55
CA GLU A 357 12.43 1.39 -14.17
C GLU A 357 11.49 2.59 -14.02
N LEU A 358 11.55 3.28 -12.87
CA LEU A 358 10.81 4.53 -12.65
C LEU A 358 11.55 5.36 -11.60
N THR A 359 11.83 6.62 -11.89
CA THR A 359 12.42 7.52 -10.90
C THR A 359 11.35 8.06 -9.94
N SER A 360 11.76 8.51 -8.75
CA SER A 360 10.84 9.13 -7.79
C SER A 360 10.14 10.38 -8.35
N GLU A 361 10.85 11.18 -9.15
CA GLU A 361 10.27 12.35 -9.82
C GLU A 361 9.21 11.96 -10.88
N GLN A 362 9.47 10.91 -11.66
CA GLN A 362 8.51 10.38 -12.63
C GLN A 362 7.28 9.82 -11.91
N LYS A 363 7.49 9.05 -10.83
CA LYS A 363 6.41 8.49 -10.00
C LYS A 363 5.51 9.58 -9.44
N GLU A 364 6.10 10.65 -8.89
CA GLU A 364 5.36 11.79 -8.34
C GLU A 364 4.61 12.58 -9.43
N THR A 365 5.22 12.75 -10.61
CA THR A 365 4.55 13.36 -11.77
C THR A 365 3.31 12.58 -12.17
N ILE A 366 3.43 11.26 -12.31
CA ILE A 366 2.29 10.38 -12.64
C ILE A 366 1.24 10.45 -11.55
N LYS A 367 1.66 10.37 -10.28
CA LYS A 367 0.77 10.45 -9.12
C LYS A 367 -0.09 11.72 -9.16
N ASN A 368 0.52 12.87 -9.42
CA ASN A 368 -0.19 14.15 -9.50
C ASN A 368 -1.17 14.20 -10.66
N VAL A 369 -0.78 13.67 -11.84
CA VAL A 369 -1.68 13.56 -12.99
C VAL A 369 -2.88 12.67 -12.68
N ILE A 370 -2.68 11.48 -12.11
CA ILE A 370 -3.75 10.53 -11.81
C ILE A 370 -4.65 11.03 -10.67
N ASN A 371 -4.08 11.61 -9.61
CA ASN A 371 -4.83 12.15 -8.47
C ASN A 371 -5.72 13.34 -8.86
N SER A 372 -5.48 13.99 -10.01
CA SER A 372 -6.35 15.06 -10.52
C SER A 372 -7.74 14.55 -10.95
N PHE A 373 -7.87 13.25 -11.25
CA PHE A 373 -9.14 12.63 -11.61
C PHE A 373 -9.94 12.27 -10.36
N LYS A 374 -11.24 12.58 -10.36
CA LYS A 374 -12.14 12.42 -9.21
C LYS A 374 -13.20 11.37 -9.49
N LEU A 375 -13.45 10.49 -8.52
CA LEU A 375 -14.52 9.49 -8.57
C LEU A 375 -15.87 10.08 -8.16
N GLY A 376 -16.95 9.31 -8.31
CA GLY A 376 -18.32 9.74 -7.98
C GLY A 376 -18.48 10.28 -6.55
N SER A 377 -17.70 9.75 -5.62
CA SER A 377 -17.60 10.20 -4.22
C SER A 377 -16.82 11.50 -3.99
N GLN A 378 -16.26 12.12 -5.04
CA GLN A 378 -15.29 13.23 -5.00
C GLN A 378 -13.89 12.85 -4.47
N GLU A 379 -13.66 11.59 -4.12
CA GLU A 379 -12.32 11.09 -3.81
C GLU A 379 -11.45 11.04 -5.07
N SER A 380 -10.15 11.28 -4.93
CA SER A 380 -9.19 11.16 -6.04
C SER A 380 -8.92 9.71 -6.38
N ILE A 381 -8.76 9.42 -7.67
CA ILE A 381 -8.19 8.14 -8.12
C ILE A 381 -6.75 8.08 -7.62
N GLN A 382 -6.41 7.03 -6.89
CA GLN A 382 -5.07 6.89 -6.32
C GLN A 382 -4.10 6.32 -7.35
N PHE A 383 -2.81 6.64 -7.21
CA PHE A 383 -1.74 6.03 -8.00
C PHE A 383 -0.75 5.31 -7.10
N LEU A 384 -0.27 4.16 -7.56
CA LEU A 384 0.78 3.38 -6.92
C LEU A 384 1.73 2.84 -7.98
N GLY A 385 3.02 3.11 -7.81
CA GLY A 385 4.06 2.68 -8.76
C GLY A 385 5.04 1.73 -8.08
N TYR A 386 5.28 0.58 -8.69
CA TYR A 386 6.27 -0.40 -8.26
C TYR A 386 7.32 -0.61 -9.34
N VAL A 387 8.58 -0.62 -8.93
CA VAL A 387 9.71 -0.93 -9.81
C VAL A 387 10.16 -2.37 -9.54
N VAL A 388 10.02 -3.25 -10.52
CA VAL A 388 10.43 -4.65 -10.43
C VAL A 388 11.68 -4.87 -11.27
N ARG A 389 12.72 -5.47 -10.67
CA ARG A 389 13.97 -5.78 -11.38
C ARG A 389 14.16 -7.29 -11.46
N LEU A 390 14.62 -7.75 -12.62
CA LEU A 390 15.12 -9.10 -12.79
C LEU A 390 16.60 -9.11 -12.44
N GLU A 391 16.99 -9.96 -11.51
CA GLU A 391 18.35 -10.08 -11.02
C GLU A 391 18.88 -11.48 -11.28
N GLN A 392 20.12 -11.59 -11.72
CA GLN A 392 20.82 -12.85 -11.91
C GLN A 392 21.92 -12.95 -10.86
N ARG A 393 21.91 -14.05 -10.10
CA ARG A 393 22.97 -14.35 -9.13
C ARG A 393 24.29 -14.60 -9.87
N ILE A 394 25.36 -13.97 -9.41
CA ILE A 394 26.71 -14.20 -9.92
C ILE A 394 27.34 -15.31 -9.07
N ASN A 395 27.42 -16.52 -9.61
CA ASN A 395 28.12 -17.64 -8.96
C ASN A 395 29.55 -17.75 -9.52
N ILE A 396 30.54 -17.90 -8.62
CA ILE A 396 31.94 -18.16 -9.02
C ILE A 396 32.17 -19.66 -9.30
N VAL A 397 31.34 -20.56 -8.76
CA VAL A 397 31.64 -22.01 -8.70
C VAL A 397 30.50 -22.91 -9.21
N ASP A 398 29.26 -22.42 -9.32
CA ASP A 398 28.09 -23.22 -9.75
C ASP A 398 27.55 -22.74 -11.11
N SER A 399 27.32 -23.67 -12.02
CA SER A 399 26.96 -23.41 -13.43
C SER A 399 25.46 -23.26 -13.68
N ASN A 400 24.62 -23.40 -12.66
CA ASN A 400 23.19 -23.11 -12.75
C ASN A 400 22.93 -21.62 -12.51
N ALA A 401 22.32 -20.96 -13.50
CA ALA A 401 21.90 -19.56 -13.37
C ALA A 401 20.65 -19.46 -12.47
N GLU A 402 20.82 -18.89 -11.29
CA GLU A 402 19.72 -18.54 -10.40
C GLU A 402 19.27 -17.10 -10.68
N TYR A 403 17.96 -16.91 -10.83
CA TYR A 403 17.35 -15.60 -11.03
C TYR A 403 16.49 -15.23 -9.82
N ALA A 404 16.49 -13.94 -9.46
CA ALA A 404 15.65 -13.35 -8.45
C ALA A 404 14.83 -12.21 -9.06
N LEU A 405 13.67 -11.94 -8.48
CA LEU A 405 12.91 -10.73 -8.74
C LEU A 405 12.98 -9.87 -7.49
N SER A 406 13.41 -8.62 -7.66
CA SER A 406 13.42 -7.64 -6.59
C SER A 406 12.39 -6.55 -6.86
N ILE A 407 11.88 -5.96 -5.80
CA ILE A 407 10.86 -4.92 -5.84
C ILE A 407 11.33 -3.69 -5.07
N GLN A 408 11.16 -2.54 -5.69
CA GLN A 408 11.29 -1.23 -5.08
C GLN A 408 9.90 -0.59 -5.04
N LYS A 409 9.48 -0.23 -3.83
CA LYS A 409 8.15 0.33 -3.52
C LYS A 409 8.13 1.84 -3.60
#